data_AF-A0A7X9CPJ3-F1
#
_entry.id   AF-A0A7X9CPJ3-F1
#
_cell.length_a   1.000
_cell.length_b   1.000
_cell.length_c   1.000
_cell.angle_alpha   90.00
_cell.angle_beta   90.00
_cell.angle_gamma   90.00
#
_symmetry.space_group_name_H-M   'P 1'
#
loop_
_entity.id
_entity.type
_entity.pdbx_description
1 polymer ?
#
loop_
_entity_poly.entity_id
_entity_poly.type
_entity_poly.pdbx_seq_one_letter_code
_entity_poly.pdbx_strand_id
1 'polypeptide(L)' 'MIENWIYEELKKDIGIERYNHSLLVMETSIQLAKIYNYSIEEARLAGLLHDCGKFQDKTKILKMIEEFDIILDNIM' A
#
# COMPACT_ATOMS: atom_id res chain seq x y z
N MET A 1 17.02 1.43 -4.78
CA MET A 1 16.41 2.78 -4.67
C MET A 1 14.95 2.65 -5.04
N ILE A 2 14.03 3.08 -4.17
CA ILE A 2 12.63 3.24 -4.60
C ILE A 2 12.58 4.43 -5.53
N GLU A 3 12.01 4.23 -6.70
CA GLU A 3 11.86 5.28 -7.68
C GLU A 3 10.78 6.28 -7.24
N ASN A 4 11.03 7.58 -7.43
CA ASN A 4 10.15 8.64 -6.94
C ASN A 4 8.71 8.53 -7.47
N TRP A 5 8.50 7.91 -8.63
CA TRP A 5 7.18 7.71 -9.20
C TRP A 5 6.26 6.87 -8.31
N ILE A 6 6.82 5.93 -7.51
CA ILE A 6 6.03 5.07 -6.62
C ILE A 6 5.31 5.90 -5.56
N TYR A 7 5.97 6.92 -5.00
CA TYR A 7 5.36 7.77 -3.98
C TYR A 7 4.22 8.61 -4.55
N GLU A 8 4.39 9.15 -5.76
CA GLU A 8 3.38 9.97 -6.42
C GLU A 8 2.15 9.14 -6.86
N GLU A 9 2.36 7.98 -7.48
CA GLU A 9 1.23 7.11 -7.87
C GLU A 9 0.51 6.55 -6.64
N LEU A 10 1.25 6.14 -5.59
CA LEU A 10 0.63 5.68 -4.35
C LEU A 10 -0.28 6.77 -3.75
N LYS A 11 0.23 7.99 -3.63
CA LYS A 11 -0.51 9.13 -3.07
C LYS A 11 -1.77 9.44 -3.86
N LYS A 12 -1.69 9.36 -5.19
CA LYS A 12 -2.82 9.55 -6.10
C LYS A 12 -3.88 8.45 -5.96
N ASP A 13 -3.44 7.20 -5.78
CA ASP A 13 -4.34 6.05 -5.73
C ASP A 13 -5.09 5.92 -4.40
N ILE A 14 -4.39 6.10 -3.27
CA ILE A 14 -4.96 5.86 -1.94
C ILE A 14 -5.39 7.16 -1.22
N GLY A 15 -5.04 8.33 -1.78
CA GLY A 15 -5.36 9.63 -1.22
C GLY A 15 -4.37 10.10 -0.16
N ILE A 16 -4.39 11.41 0.15
CA ILE A 16 -3.40 12.05 1.03
C ILE A 16 -3.41 11.49 2.47
N GLU A 17 -4.58 11.24 3.05
CA GLU A 17 -4.67 10.76 4.45
C GLU A 17 -4.07 9.37 4.60
N ARG A 18 -4.45 8.46 3.70
CA ARG A 18 -3.95 7.08 3.70
C ARG A 18 -2.47 7.02 3.29
N TYR A 19 -2.04 7.88 2.38
CA TYR A 19 -0.62 8.03 2.03
C TYR A 19 0.23 8.44 3.24
N ASN A 20 -0.21 9.43 4.01
CA ASN A 20 0.49 9.84 5.23
C ASN A 20 0.52 8.69 6.26
N HIS A 21 -0.56 7.92 6.37
CA HIS A 21 -0.56 6.69 7.18
C HIS A 21 0.50 5.69 6.69
N SER A 22 0.58 5.40 5.38
CA SER A 22 1.59 4.50 4.82
C SER A 22 3.02 4.99 5.07
N LEU A 23 3.29 6.29 5.05
CA LEU A 23 4.61 6.83 5.41
C LEU A 23 4.96 6.54 6.88
N LEU A 24 4.02 6.70 7.81
CA LEU A 24 4.24 6.39 9.22
C LEU A 24 4.44 4.87 9.45
N VAL A 25 3.70 4.03 8.72
CA VAL A 25 3.86 2.56 8.75
C VAL A 25 5.23 2.16 8.18
N MET A 26 5.68 2.78 7.09
CA MET A 26 7.03 2.59 6.53
C MET A 26 8.12 2.89 7.56
N GLU A 27 8.06 4.06 8.22
CA GLU A 27 9.05 4.45 9.24
C GLU A 27 9.04 3.49 10.44
N THR A 28 7.84 3.10 10.90
CA THR A 28 7.70 2.11 11.98
C THR A 28 8.27 0.75 11.57
N SER A 29 8.02 0.30 10.34
CA SER A 29 8.53 -0.96 9.80
C SER A 29 10.06 -0.96 9.72
N ILE A 30 10.68 0.16 9.33
CA ILE A 30 12.14 0.34 9.36
C ILE A 30 12.67 0.22 10.80
N GLN A 31 12.01 0.85 11.77
CA GLN A 31 12.44 0.77 13.18
C GLN A 31 12.36 -0.66 13.71
N LEU A 32 11.29 -1.38 13.42
CA LEU A 32 11.13 -2.79 13.78
C LEU A 32 12.18 -3.67 13.10
N ALA A 33 12.46 -3.47 11.81
CA ALA A 33 13.47 -4.23 11.09
C ALA A 33 14.86 -4.10 11.72
N LYS A 34 15.22 -2.90 12.20
CA LYS A 34 16.48 -2.69 12.93
C LYS A 34 16.53 -3.45 14.25
N ILE A 35 15.42 -3.50 14.99
CA ILE A 35 15.33 -4.19 16.29
C ILE A 35 15.44 -5.72 16.10
N TYR A 36 14.73 -6.25 15.11
CA TYR A 36 14.63 -7.69 14.88
C TYR A 36 15.65 -8.24 13.87
N ASN A 37 16.65 -7.43 13.48
CA ASN A 37 17.71 -7.80 12.53
C ASN A 37 17.17 -8.35 11.20
N TYR A 38 16.20 -7.63 10.62
CA TYR A 38 15.58 -7.91 9.33
C TYR A 38 16.03 -6.90 8.26
N SER A 39 15.78 -7.21 6.97
CA SER A 39 16.11 -6.31 5.86
C SER A 39 15.35 -4.98 5.96
N ILE A 40 16.11 -3.89 6.09
CA ILE A 40 15.57 -2.52 6.17
C ILE A 40 14.90 -2.12 4.85
N GLU A 41 15.48 -2.50 3.70
CA GLU A 41 14.95 -2.14 2.38
C GLU A 41 13.61 -2.84 2.12
N GLU A 42 13.49 -4.13 2.48
CA GLU A 42 12.25 -4.88 2.35
C GLU A 42 11.16 -4.33 3.27
N ALA A 43 11.49 -4.07 4.55
CA ALA A 43 10.54 -3.51 5.50
C ALA A 43 10.05 -2.12 5.10
N ARG A 44 10.94 -1.29 4.54
CA ARG A 44 10.59 0.02 3.99
C ARG A 44 9.60 -0.11 2.83
N LEU A 45 9.90 -0.95 1.85
CA LEU A 45 9.03 -1.13 0.67
C LEU A 45 7.67 -1.72 1.07
N ALA A 46 7.68 -2.76 1.91
CA ALA A 46 6.46 -3.40 2.39
C ALA A 46 5.59 -2.43 3.19
N GLY A 47 6.17 -1.68 4.13
CA GLY A 47 5.43 -0.71 4.94
C GLY A 47 4.82 0.43 4.10
N LEU A 48 5.55 0.92 3.10
CA LEU A 48 5.07 1.94 2.16
C LEU A 48 3.87 1.45 1.34
N LEU A 49 3.94 0.22 0.82
CA LEU A 49 2.97 -0.30 -0.15
C LEU A 49 1.87 -1.18 0.46
N HIS A 50 1.87 -1.43 1.78
CA HIS A 50 0.93 -2.39 2.39
C HIS A 50 -0.55 -2.12 2.07
N ASP A 51 -0.92 -0.85 1.91
CA ASP A 51 -2.27 -0.37 1.62
C ASP A 51 -2.45 0.10 0.17
N CYS A 52 -1.55 -0.24 -0.76
CA CYS A 52 -1.60 0.24 -2.16
C CYS A 52 -2.89 -0.15 -2.92
N GLY A 53 -3.59 -1.20 -2.49
CA GLY A 53 -4.90 -1.60 -3.02
C GLY A 53 -6.10 -0.88 -2.39
N LYS A 54 -5.90 -0.01 -1.39
CA LYS A 54 -6.96 0.76 -0.73
C LYS A 54 -7.34 2.00 -1.54
N PHE A 55 -7.69 1.80 -2.81
CA PHE A 55 -8.02 2.89 -3.72
C PHE A 55 -9.11 3.80 -3.15
N GLN A 56 -8.89 5.11 -3.28
CA GLN A 56 -9.88 6.13 -2.96
C GLN A 56 -11.03 6.09 -3.99
N ASP A 57 -10.70 5.84 -5.26
CA ASP A 57 -11.67 5.59 -6.33
C ASP A 57 -12.17 4.13 -6.29
N LYS A 58 -13.42 3.95 -5.86
CA LYS A 58 -14.05 2.62 -5.77
C LYS A 58 -14.30 1.97 -7.13
N THR A 59 -14.36 2.75 -8.20
CA THR A 59 -14.54 2.18 -9.55
C THR A 59 -13.32 1.36 -9.98
N LYS A 60 -12.11 1.73 -9.54
CA LYS A 60 -10.89 0.93 -9.76
C LYS A 60 -10.97 -0.43 -9.09
N ILE A 61 -11.53 -0.50 -7.88
CA ILE A 61 -11.72 -1.76 -7.15
C ILE A 61 -12.67 -2.67 -7.91
N LEU A 62 -13.81 -2.13 -8.37
CA LEU A 62 -14.79 -2.90 -9.15
C LEU A 62 -14.20 -3.41 -10.46
N LYS A 63 -13.43 -2.59 -11.18
CA LYS A 63 -12.72 -3.01 -12.39
C LYS A 63 -11.72 -4.12 -12.11
N MET A 64 -10.94 -4.03 -11.04
CA MET A 64 -10.01 -5.10 -10.67
C MET A 64 -10.74 -6.39 -10.30
N ILE A 65 -11.86 -6.31 -9.57
CA ILE A 65 -12.69 -7.48 -9.27
C ILE A 65 -13.13 -8.18 -10.57
N GLU A 66 -13.59 -7.41 -11.56
CA GLU A 66 -13.96 -7.91 -12.88
C GLU A 66 -12.75 -8.50 -13.64
N GLU A 67 -11.63 -7.78 -13.70
CA GLU A 67 -10.39 -8.22 -14.39
C GLU A 67 -9.78 -9.49 -13.81
N PHE A 68 -9.92 -9.71 -12.50
CA PHE A 68 -9.41 -10.89 -11.81
C PHE A 68 -10.44 -12.03 -11.69
N ASP A 69 -11.60 -11.91 -12.34
CA ASP A 69 -12.71 -12.88 -12.27
C ASP A 69 -13.11 -13.20 -10.81
N ILE A 70 -13.06 -12.19 -9.93
CA ILE A 70 -13.45 -12.34 -8.52
C ILE A 70 -14.97 -12.32 -8.45
N ILE A 71 -15.56 -13.48 -8.15
CA ILE A 71 -16.99 -13.62 -7.95
C ILE A 71 -17.36 -13.00 -6.60
N LEU A 72 -18.15 -11.92 -6.64
CA LEU A 72 -18.74 -11.34 -5.44
C LEU A 72 -19.89 -12.23 -4.96
N ASP A 73 -19.88 -12.59 -3.69
CA ASP A 73 -21.02 -13.19 -3.01
C ASP A 73 -21.74 -12.15 -2.14
N ASN A 74 -22.87 -12.57 -1.56
CA ASN A 74 -23.66 -11.72 -0.68
C ASN A 74 -23.24 -11.84 0.80
N ILE A 75 -22.05 -12.37 1.09
CA ILE A 75 -21.58 -12.54 2.46
C ILE A 75 -20.88 -11.25 2.88
N MET A 76 -21.50 -10.55 3.84
CA MET A 76 -20.96 -9.34 4.48
C MET A 76 -19.88 -9.65 5.51
#